data_AF-A0A6A6VZV1-F1
#
_entry.id   AF-A0A6A6VZV1-F1
#
_cell.length_a   1.000
_cell.length_b   1.000
_cell.length_c   1.000
_cell.angle_alpha   90.00
_cell.angle_beta   90.00
_cell.angle_gamma   90.00
#
_symmetry.space_group_name_H-M   'P 1'
#
loop_
_entity.id
_entity.type
_entity.pdbx_description
1 polymer ?
#
loop_
_entity_poly.entity_id
_entity_poly.type
_entity_poly.pdbx_seq_one_letter_code
_entity_poly.pdbx_strand_id
1 'polypeptide(L)'
;MQFTITAVVALLAPFALGANIVATNNCRGSIFVKPDANGYSGPISEIRQGQTWTGNLETGRQGNAVKFSNNRNDFTKPISFDYTVTNGVNYYDVSNAAGTPFSLSAQDSQQGGQCQAVACPSGSCKQVKTCSSQRSFAIRAC
;
A
#
# COMPACT_ATOMS: atom_id res chain seq x y z
N MET A 1 39.48 35.82 -6.80
CA MET A 1 38.56 34.77 -7.28
C MET A 1 37.56 34.53 -6.16
N GLN A 2 36.29 34.88 -6.37
CA GLN A 2 35.21 34.76 -5.36
C GLN A 2 34.56 33.39 -5.51
N PHE A 3 34.58 32.58 -4.45
CA PHE A 3 33.90 31.28 -4.40
C PHE A 3 32.50 31.47 -3.81
N THR A 4 31.48 31.27 -4.62
CA THR A 4 30.07 31.29 -4.19
C THR A 4 29.71 29.90 -3.66
N ILE A 5 29.53 29.78 -2.35
CA ILE A 5 29.05 28.54 -1.72
C ILE A 5 27.52 28.54 -1.81
N THR A 6 26.96 27.76 -2.73
CA THR A 6 25.52 27.53 -2.82
C THR A 6 25.11 26.54 -1.73
N ALA A 7 24.52 27.03 -0.65
CA ALA A 7 23.94 26.19 0.39
C ALA A 7 22.67 25.52 -0.14
N VAL A 8 22.69 24.20 -0.30
CA VAL A 8 21.49 23.40 -0.59
C VAL A 8 20.72 23.22 0.71
N VAL A 9 19.63 23.97 0.87
CA VAL A 9 18.68 23.76 1.97
C VAL A 9 17.83 22.54 1.62
N ALA A 10 18.13 21.41 2.24
CA ALA A 10 17.28 20.23 2.18
C ALA A 10 15.99 20.51 2.97
N LEU A 11 14.88 20.73 2.25
CA LEU A 11 13.54 20.80 2.81
C LEU A 11 13.16 19.42 3.35
N LEU A 12 13.36 19.20 4.65
CA LEU A 12 12.76 18.07 5.37
C LEU A 12 11.24 18.32 5.43
N ALA A 13 10.50 17.77 4.48
CA ALA A 13 9.05 17.74 4.57
C ALA A 13 8.67 16.97 5.86
N PRO A 14 7.78 17.51 6.71
CA PRO A 14 7.29 16.80 7.87
C PRO A 14 6.45 15.61 7.38
N PHE A 15 7.04 14.42 7.40
CA PHE A 15 6.26 13.19 7.28
C PHE A 15 5.33 13.13 8.48
N ALA A 16 4.02 13.24 8.25
CA ALA A 16 3.03 12.99 9.29
C ALA A 16 3.30 11.60 9.88
N LEU A 17 3.53 11.52 11.19
CA LEU A 17 3.78 10.29 11.94
C LEU A 17 2.49 9.45 12.10
N GLY A 18 1.73 9.28 11.01
CA GLY A 18 0.53 8.45 10.96
C GLY A 18 0.85 7.02 10.52
N ALA A 19 -0.05 6.08 10.84
CA ALA A 19 0.07 4.73 10.29
C ALA A 19 0.03 4.76 8.77
N ASN A 20 0.80 3.88 8.14
CA ASN A 20 1.10 3.94 6.73
C ASN A 20 1.07 2.55 6.09
N ILE A 21 0.87 2.54 4.77
CA ILE A 21 0.99 1.37 3.93
C ILE A 21 2.27 1.55 3.11
N VAL A 22 3.19 0.60 3.21
CA VAL A 22 4.41 0.56 2.39
C VAL A 22 4.30 -0.61 1.45
N ALA A 23 4.27 -0.37 0.14
CA ALA A 23 4.25 -1.42 -0.86
C ALA A 23 5.61 -1.54 -1.54
N THR A 24 6.18 -2.74 -1.54
CA THR A 24 7.44 -3.06 -2.21
C THR A 24 7.18 -3.94 -3.43
N ASN A 25 7.81 -3.59 -4.56
CA ASN A 25 7.76 -4.39 -5.78
C ASN A 25 8.98 -5.32 -5.88
N ASN A 26 8.78 -6.63 -5.71
CA ASN A 26 9.81 -7.64 -6.00
C ASN A 26 9.57 -8.35 -7.34
N CYS A 27 8.54 -7.97 -8.09
CA CYS A 27 8.25 -8.53 -9.40
C CYS A 27 9.34 -8.16 -10.41
N ARG A 28 9.44 -8.94 -11.48
CA ARG A 28 10.25 -8.56 -12.65
C ARG A 28 9.50 -7.46 -13.41
N GLY A 29 10.06 -6.26 -13.46
CA GLY A 29 9.44 -5.10 -14.10
C GLY A 29 8.64 -4.20 -13.16
N SER A 30 8.10 -3.11 -13.71
CA SER A 30 7.33 -2.13 -12.93
C SER A 30 5.90 -2.62 -12.66
N ILE A 31 5.39 -2.26 -11.50
CA ILE A 31 3.96 -2.36 -11.16
C ILE A 31 3.40 -0.96 -10.92
N PHE A 32 2.08 -0.85 -10.90
CA PHE A 32 1.37 0.39 -10.71
C PHE A 32 0.44 0.27 -9.54
N VAL A 33 0.44 1.29 -8.68
CA VAL A 33 -0.37 1.36 -7.47
C VAL A 33 -1.32 2.54 -7.56
N LYS A 34 -2.55 2.34 -7.09
CA LYS A 34 -3.57 3.37 -7.02
C LYS A 34 -4.35 3.24 -5.70
N PRO A 35 -4.23 4.22 -4.78
CA PRO A 35 -5.10 4.25 -3.60
C PRO A 35 -6.52 4.63 -4.02
N ASP A 36 -7.50 3.82 -3.68
CA ASP A 36 -8.92 4.06 -3.87
C ASP A 36 -9.62 4.02 -2.51
N ALA A 37 -10.55 4.93 -2.27
CA ALA A 37 -11.43 4.90 -1.10
C ALA A 37 -12.85 5.20 -1.54
N ASN A 38 -13.83 4.98 -0.66
CA ASN A 38 -15.20 5.35 -0.98
C ASN A 38 -15.29 6.86 -1.32
N GLY A 39 -15.70 7.15 -2.57
CA GLY A 39 -15.77 8.49 -3.13
C GLY A 39 -14.42 9.17 -3.43
N TYR A 40 -13.30 8.44 -3.45
CA TYR A 40 -11.98 8.97 -3.81
C TYR A 40 -11.17 7.97 -4.65
N SER A 41 -10.54 8.45 -5.72
CA SER A 41 -9.55 7.70 -6.47
C SER A 41 -8.30 8.54 -6.60
N GLY A 42 -7.20 8.08 -6.02
CA GLY A 42 -5.94 8.78 -6.02
C GLY A 42 -5.14 8.61 -7.31
N PRO A 43 -4.02 9.33 -7.44
CA PRO A 43 -3.17 9.24 -8.61
C PRO A 43 -2.52 7.85 -8.73
N ILE A 44 -2.27 7.43 -9.97
CA ILE A 44 -1.52 6.21 -10.27
C ILE A 44 -0.02 6.49 -10.14
N SER A 45 0.64 5.74 -9.25
CA SER A 45 2.08 5.76 -9.06
C SER A 45 2.72 4.50 -9.63
N GLU A 46 3.92 4.64 -10.20
CA GLU A 46 4.74 3.50 -10.62
C GLU A 46 5.64 3.07 -9.47
N ILE A 47 5.76 1.76 -9.26
CA ILE A 47 6.76 1.14 -8.39
C ILE A 47 7.66 0.30 -9.28
N ARG A 48 8.87 0.79 -9.55
CA ARG A 48 9.90 0.02 -10.27
C ARG A 48 10.34 -1.18 -9.43
N GLN A 49 10.95 -2.17 -10.07
CA GLN A 49 11.51 -3.32 -9.36
C GLN A 49 12.47 -2.88 -8.24
N GLY A 50 12.29 -3.45 -7.05
CA GLY A 50 13.05 -3.14 -5.83
C GLY A 50 12.71 -1.80 -5.17
N GLN A 51 11.80 -1.00 -5.74
CA GLN A 51 11.38 0.27 -5.15
C GLN A 51 10.16 0.09 -4.25
N THR A 52 9.89 1.12 -3.45
CA THR A 52 8.74 1.19 -2.56
C THR A 52 7.84 2.37 -2.89
N TRP A 53 6.56 2.19 -2.63
CA TRP A 53 5.58 3.25 -2.52
C TRP A 53 5.10 3.34 -1.07
N THR A 54 4.88 4.56 -0.58
CA THR A 54 4.30 4.79 0.75
C THR A 54 3.03 5.60 0.61
N GLY A 55 1.95 5.12 1.21
CA GLY A 55 0.69 5.85 1.35
C GLY A 55 0.25 5.92 2.79
N ASN A 56 -0.60 6.89 3.11
CA ASN A 56 -1.23 6.97 4.42
C ASN A 56 -2.29 5.88 4.56
N LEU A 57 -2.44 5.34 5.78
CA LEU A 57 -3.59 4.53 6.13
C LEU A 57 -4.78 5.47 6.37
N GLU A 58 -5.76 5.47 5.48
CA GLU A 58 -6.98 6.28 5.62
C GLU A 58 -7.83 5.73 6.78
N THR A 59 -8.23 6.61 7.69
CA THR A 59 -8.97 6.26 8.91
C THR A 59 -10.29 7.02 9.07
N GLY A 60 -10.50 8.10 8.31
CA GLY A 60 -11.73 8.88 8.32
C GLY A 60 -12.83 8.33 7.41
N ARG A 61 -12.54 7.29 6.61
CA ARG A 61 -13.48 6.66 5.67
C ARG A 61 -13.45 5.14 5.78
N GLN A 62 -14.58 4.52 5.47
CA GLN A 62 -14.72 3.07 5.38
C GLN A 62 -14.69 2.61 3.90
N GLY A 63 -14.27 1.37 3.66
CA GLY A 63 -14.17 0.81 2.32
C GLY A 63 -12.99 1.39 1.53
N ASN A 64 -11.79 1.29 2.09
CA ASN A 64 -10.56 1.72 1.44
C ASN A 64 -9.87 0.55 0.75
N ALA A 65 -9.10 0.84 -0.29
CA ALA A 65 -8.34 -0.13 -1.06
C ALA A 65 -7.03 0.48 -1.57
N VAL A 66 -5.97 -0.31 -1.60
CA VAL A 66 -4.80 -0.02 -2.42
C VAL A 66 -4.79 -1.03 -3.54
N LYS A 67 -5.00 -0.57 -4.76
CA LYS A 67 -5.10 -1.42 -5.95
C LYS A 67 -3.76 -1.48 -6.66
N PHE A 68 -3.45 -2.66 -7.20
CA PHE A 68 -2.19 -2.95 -7.87
C PHE A 68 -2.44 -3.59 -9.23
N SER A 69 -1.70 -3.11 -10.25
CA SER A 69 -1.75 -3.61 -11.62
C SER A 69 -0.33 -3.73 -12.19
N ASN A 70 -0.15 -4.58 -13.20
CA ASN A 70 1.07 -4.63 -14.01
C ASN A 70 0.98 -3.72 -15.25
N ASN A 71 -0.13 -3.01 -15.43
CA ASN A 71 -0.36 -2.07 -16.53
C ASN A 71 -0.90 -0.73 -16.01
N ARG A 72 -0.19 0.36 -16.31
CA ARG A 72 -0.54 1.72 -15.87
C ARG A 72 -1.95 2.14 -16.26
N ASN A 73 -2.40 1.69 -17.43
CA ASN A 73 -3.64 2.14 -18.05
C ASN A 73 -4.80 1.15 -17.82
N ASP A 74 -4.56 0.04 -17.13
CA ASP A 74 -5.58 -0.98 -16.88
C ASP A 74 -5.67 -1.34 -15.40
N PHE A 75 -6.71 -0.80 -14.75
CA PHE A 75 -7.15 -1.15 -13.40
C PHE A 75 -8.53 -1.80 -13.42
N THR A 76 -8.90 -2.47 -14.52
CA THR A 76 -10.14 -3.27 -14.60
C THR A 76 -9.98 -4.63 -13.93
N LYS A 77 -8.74 -5.15 -13.87
CA LYS A 77 -8.39 -6.44 -13.25
C LYS A 77 -7.26 -6.36 -12.19
N PRO A 78 -7.32 -5.43 -11.22
CA PRO A 78 -6.27 -5.30 -10.21
C PRO A 78 -6.39 -6.39 -9.14
N ILE A 79 -5.27 -6.64 -8.46
CA ILE A 79 -5.28 -7.21 -7.11
C ILE A 79 -5.30 -6.07 -6.10
N SER A 80 -5.94 -6.23 -4.95
CA SER A 80 -6.07 -5.16 -3.95
C SER A 80 -5.68 -5.61 -2.55
N PHE A 81 -5.20 -4.64 -1.77
CA PHE A 81 -5.24 -4.68 -0.32
C PHE A 81 -6.42 -3.81 0.13
N ASP A 82 -7.50 -4.46 0.57
CA ASP A 82 -8.71 -3.80 1.01
C ASP A 82 -8.67 -3.63 2.53
N TYR A 83 -9.08 -2.48 3.03
CA TYR A 83 -9.06 -2.21 4.46
C TYR A 83 -10.14 -1.22 4.92
N THR A 84 -10.44 -1.27 6.22
CA THR A 84 -11.28 -0.31 6.93
C THR A 84 -10.74 -0.16 8.34
N VAL A 85 -10.60 1.08 8.79
CA VAL A 85 -10.26 1.38 10.19
C VAL A 85 -11.49 1.95 10.87
N THR A 86 -11.96 1.30 11.93
CA THR A 86 -13.12 1.77 12.68
C THR A 86 -12.92 1.47 14.16
N ASN A 87 -13.18 2.45 15.03
CA ASN A 87 -13.00 2.33 16.48
C ASN A 87 -11.61 1.79 16.87
N GLY A 88 -10.56 2.17 16.13
CA GLY A 88 -9.20 1.69 16.36
C GLY A 88 -8.96 0.22 15.99
N VAL A 89 -9.86 -0.43 15.26
CA VAL A 89 -9.69 -1.79 14.74
C VAL A 89 -9.47 -1.73 13.23
N ASN A 90 -8.44 -2.43 12.75
CA ASN A 90 -8.23 -2.65 11.33
C ASN A 90 -8.95 -3.92 10.89
N TYR A 91 -9.77 -3.80 9.85
CA TYR A 91 -10.28 -4.90 9.05
C TYR A 91 -9.55 -4.85 7.73
N TYR A 92 -8.93 -5.94 7.31
CA TYR A 92 -8.12 -5.93 6.09
C TYR A 92 -8.09 -7.29 5.40
N ASP A 93 -7.89 -7.28 4.09
CA ASP A 93 -7.63 -8.46 3.30
C ASP A 93 -6.74 -8.14 2.10
N VAL A 94 -6.22 -9.21 1.48
CA VAL A 94 -5.77 -9.16 0.09
C VAL A 94 -6.84 -9.87 -0.73
N SER A 95 -7.37 -9.16 -1.72
CA SER A 95 -8.46 -9.61 -2.59
C SER A 95 -8.02 -9.61 -4.04
N ASN A 96 -8.34 -10.69 -4.73
CA ASN A 96 -8.12 -10.81 -6.16
C ASN A 96 -9.44 -10.92 -6.94
N ALA A 97 -10.56 -10.51 -6.33
CA ALA A 97 -11.88 -10.62 -6.91
C ALA A 97 -12.02 -9.92 -8.28
N ALA A 98 -11.25 -8.85 -8.51
CA ALA A 98 -11.22 -8.16 -9.80
C ALA A 98 -10.16 -8.73 -10.76
N GLY A 99 -9.05 -9.26 -10.24
CA GLY A 99 -8.01 -9.91 -11.04
C GLY A 99 -6.78 -10.29 -10.22
N THR A 100 -5.86 -11.03 -10.86
CA THR A 100 -4.61 -11.51 -10.23
C THR A 100 -3.42 -11.28 -11.18
N PRO A 101 -2.97 -10.02 -11.38
CA PRO A 101 -1.82 -9.73 -12.24
C PRO A 101 -0.51 -10.30 -11.69
N PHE A 102 -0.42 -10.49 -10.36
CA PHE A 102 0.70 -11.07 -9.63
C PHE A 102 0.26 -11.46 -8.21
N SER A 103 1.14 -12.13 -7.46
CA SER A 103 0.93 -12.42 -6.04
C SER A 103 1.10 -11.19 -5.18
N LEU A 104 0.31 -11.09 -4.10
CA LEU A 104 0.39 -9.99 -3.14
C LEU A 104 0.28 -10.53 -1.71
N SER A 105 1.07 -9.98 -0.80
CA SER A 105 0.92 -10.24 0.64
C SER A 105 0.98 -8.93 1.42
N ALA A 106 0.33 -8.91 2.58
CA ALA A 106 0.37 -7.79 3.52
C ALA A 106 0.57 -8.32 4.94
N GLN A 107 1.41 -7.62 5.70
CA GLN A 107 1.71 -7.94 7.09
C GLN A 107 1.84 -6.66 7.92
N ASP A 108 1.58 -6.76 9.22
CA ASP A 108 1.88 -5.68 10.16
C ASP A 108 3.37 -5.33 10.10
N SER A 109 3.67 -4.03 9.97
CA SER A 109 5.04 -3.51 9.89
C SER A 109 5.48 -2.79 11.16
N GLN A 110 4.65 -2.72 12.19
CA GLN A 110 5.02 -2.10 13.46
C GLN A 110 5.86 -3.05 14.32
N GLN A 111 6.70 -2.47 15.18
CA GLN A 111 7.58 -3.23 16.08
C GLN A 111 6.74 -4.12 17.02
N GLY A 112 7.08 -5.41 17.08
CA GLY A 112 6.34 -6.40 17.86
C GLY A 112 5.05 -6.89 17.19
N GLY A 113 4.95 -6.77 15.86
CA GLY A 113 3.75 -7.01 15.06
C GLY A 113 2.87 -8.17 15.54
N GLN A 114 1.59 -7.88 15.72
CA GLN A 114 0.62 -8.79 16.36
C GLN A 114 -0.51 -9.21 15.41
N CYS A 115 -0.61 -8.57 14.25
CA CYS A 115 -1.65 -8.88 13.28
C CYS A 115 -1.27 -10.06 12.40
N GLN A 116 -2.25 -10.89 12.06
CA GLN A 116 -2.05 -12.00 11.14
C GLN A 116 -1.76 -11.49 9.72
N ALA A 117 -0.74 -12.04 9.07
CA ALA A 117 -0.49 -11.74 7.66
C ALA A 117 -1.63 -12.26 6.78
N VAL A 118 -1.82 -11.58 5.65
CA VAL A 118 -2.72 -12.01 4.56
C VAL A 118 -1.92 -12.15 3.28
N ALA A 119 -2.23 -13.16 2.47
CA ALA A 119 -1.54 -13.38 1.22
C ALA A 119 -2.46 -13.97 0.16
N CYS A 120 -2.18 -13.62 -1.09
CA CYS A 120 -2.77 -14.23 -2.26
C CYS A 120 -1.66 -14.68 -3.22
N PRO A 121 -1.18 -15.93 -3.09
CA PRO A 121 -0.14 -16.46 -3.96
C PRO A 121 -0.66 -16.88 -5.35
N SER A 122 -1.86 -17.46 -5.43
CA SER A 122 -2.60 -17.79 -6.67
C SER A 122 -4.02 -18.28 -6.35
N GLY A 123 -4.93 -18.29 -7.32
CA GLY A 123 -6.33 -18.73 -7.12
C GLY A 123 -7.18 -17.72 -6.34
N SER A 124 -8.45 -18.00 -6.07
CA SER A 124 -9.35 -17.05 -5.37
C SER A 124 -8.89 -16.81 -3.92
N CYS A 125 -8.66 -15.56 -3.57
CA CYS A 125 -8.18 -15.15 -2.25
C CYS A 125 -9.11 -14.10 -1.66
N LYS A 126 -9.67 -14.42 -0.48
CA LYS A 126 -10.35 -13.46 0.38
C LYS A 126 -10.13 -13.88 1.83
N GLN A 127 -9.16 -13.23 2.48
CA GLN A 127 -8.76 -13.55 3.85
C GLN A 127 -8.96 -12.34 4.74
N VAL A 128 -10.20 -12.05 5.11
CA VAL A 128 -10.48 -10.94 6.04
C VAL A 128 -9.87 -11.27 7.40
N LYS A 129 -9.00 -10.38 7.85
CA LYS A 129 -8.38 -10.41 9.17
C LYS A 129 -8.70 -9.13 9.91
N THR A 130 -8.60 -9.22 11.23
CA THR A 130 -8.81 -8.10 12.14
C THR A 130 -7.61 -7.91 13.02
N CYS A 131 -7.25 -6.65 13.29
CA CYS A 131 -6.20 -6.33 14.25
C CYS A 131 -6.59 -5.14 15.11
N SER A 132 -6.40 -5.31 16.42
CA SER A 132 -6.61 -4.29 17.43
C SER A 132 -5.53 -3.21 17.34
N SER A 133 -5.94 -1.95 17.45
CA SER A 133 -5.17 -0.70 17.23
C SER A 133 -4.92 -0.35 15.76
N GLN A 134 -4.65 0.93 15.49
CA GLN A 134 -4.27 1.45 14.17
C GLN A 134 -2.84 1.00 13.81
N ARG A 135 -2.66 0.26 12.71
CA ARG A 135 -1.40 -0.42 12.36
C ARG A 135 -0.92 -0.01 10.99
N SER A 136 0.40 -0.04 10.81
CA SER A 136 1.03 0.11 9.51
C SER A 136 1.15 -1.25 8.83
N PHE A 137 1.05 -1.28 7.50
CA PHE A 137 1.14 -2.50 6.73
C PHE A 137 2.29 -2.45 5.74
N ALA A 138 3.10 -3.52 5.73
CA ALA A 138 4.06 -3.78 4.67
C ALA A 138 3.42 -4.73 3.65
N ILE A 139 3.27 -4.25 2.42
CA ILE A 139 2.78 -4.99 1.27
C ILE A 139 3.95 -5.44 0.42
N ARG A 140 3.94 -6.69 -0.04
CA ARG A 140 4.93 -7.24 -0.96
C ARG A 140 4.24 -7.82 -2.18
N ALA A 141 4.58 -7.29 -3.35
CA ALA A 141 4.17 -7.80 -4.66
C ALA A 141 5.28 -8.64 -5.24
N CYS A 142 4.99 -9.91 -5.52
CA CYS A 142 6.01 -10.94 -5.75
C CYS A 142 7.09 -11.02 -4.63
#